data_AF-A0AAV5WTV3-F1
#
_entry.id   AF-A0AAV5WTV3-F1
#
_cell.length_a   1.000
_cell.length_b   1.000
_cell.length_c   1.000
_cell.angle_alpha   90.00
_cell.angle_beta   90.00
_cell.angle_gamma   90.00
#
_symmetry.space_group_name_H-M   'P 1'
#
loop_
_entity.id
_entity.type
_entity.pdbx_description
1 polymer ?
#
loop_
_entity_poly.entity_id
_entity_poly.type
_entity_poly.pdbx_seq_one_letter_code
_entity_poly.pdbx_strand_id
1 'polypeptide(L)'
;MWMFKLWQFLFYVMLWFIGISTLFGLIDVPIAALTDQFKWCRRNRASMICLLCLSGFLLGLVNFTKMGFNIFYQLEMLAFSTCANYLVGMEIIVMIVYGPRNFYRDIYGALARGVNCFGRWISPYGLLIRLSQVLLAPFIVFYAAVTFHMLL
;
A
#
# COMPACT_ATOMS: atom_id res chain seq x y z
N MET A 1 -28.25 -29.97 0.75
CA MET A 1 -28.05 -29.27 2.04
C MET A 1 -26.59 -29.33 2.53
N TRP A 2 -25.91 -30.48 2.52
CA TRP A 2 -24.48 -30.60 2.88
C TRP A 2 -23.52 -29.85 1.95
N MET A 3 -23.73 -29.91 0.63
CA MET A 3 -22.88 -29.21 -0.35
C MET A 3 -22.90 -27.68 -0.16
N PHE A 4 -24.07 -27.11 0.16
CA PHE A 4 -24.20 -25.67 0.43
C PHE A 4 -23.42 -25.24 1.69
N LYS A 5 -23.47 -26.04 2.75
CA LYS A 5 -22.68 -25.80 3.98
C LYS A 5 -21.17 -25.84 3.71
N LEU A 6 -20.73 -26.77 2.88
CA LEU A 6 -19.32 -26.88 2.47
C LEU A 6 -18.88 -25.65 1.66
N TRP A 7 -19.69 -25.22 0.68
CA TRP A 7 -19.41 -24.02 -0.11
C TRP A 7 -19.35 -22.74 0.73
N GLN A 8 -20.26 -22.57 1.70
CA GLN A 8 -20.21 -21.43 2.63
C GLN A 8 -18.94 -21.45 3.46
N PHE A 9 -18.54 -22.61 3.99
CA PHE A 9 -17.30 -22.74 4.74
C PHE A 9 -16.07 -22.37 3.90
N LEU A 10 -15.96 -22.91 2.68
CA LEU A 10 -14.85 -22.58 1.77
C LEU A 10 -14.80 -21.09 1.44
N PHE A 11 -15.95 -20.44 1.26
CA PHE A 11 -16.03 -19.01 0.97
C PHE A 11 -15.48 -18.15 2.12
N TYR A 12 -15.87 -18.44 3.37
CA TYR A 12 -15.34 -17.69 4.52
C TYR A 12 -13.87 -17.97 4.78
N VAL A 13 -13.42 -19.21 4.57
CA VAL A 13 -11.99 -19.58 4.66
C VAL A 13 -11.17 -18.81 3.62
N MET A 14 -11.68 -18.69 2.39
CA MET A 14 -11.05 -17.89 1.35
C MET A 14 -10.92 -16.42 1.76
N LEU A 15 -12.01 -15.81 2.24
CA LEU A 15 -11.98 -14.43 2.73
C LEU A 15 -10.97 -14.24 3.88
N TRP A 16 -10.87 -15.21 4.78
CA TRP A 16 -9.91 -15.19 5.88
C TRP A 16 -8.46 -15.23 5.40
N PHE A 17 -8.12 -16.08 4.42
CA PHE A 17 -6.78 -16.13 3.84
C PHE A 17 -6.42 -14.86 3.05
N ILE A 18 -7.38 -14.24 2.37
CA ILE A 18 -7.18 -12.96 1.68
C ILE A 18 -6.88 -11.86 2.70
N GLY A 19 -7.63 -11.80 3.80
CA GLY A 19 -7.38 -10.85 4.89
C GLY A 19 -6.02 -11.07 5.56
N ILE A 20 -5.64 -12.30 5.86
CA ILE A 20 -4.37 -12.59 6.53
C ILE A 20 -3.15 -12.26 5.67
N SER A 21 -3.19 -12.64 4.38
CA SER A 21 -2.06 -12.38 3.49
C SER A 21 -1.79 -10.88 3.32
N THR A 22 -2.85 -10.06 3.28
CA THR A 22 -2.72 -8.58 3.23
C THR A 22 -2.27 -7.98 4.57
N LEU A 23 -2.72 -8.52 5.71
CA LEU A 23 -2.29 -8.07 7.03
C LEU A 23 -0.77 -8.22 7.24
N PHE A 24 -0.15 -9.29 6.73
CA PHE A 24 1.30 -9.45 6.82
C PHE A 24 2.05 -8.31 6.12
N GLY A 25 1.62 -7.94 4.91
CA GLY A 25 2.21 -6.81 4.18
C GLY A 25 2.01 -5.47 4.90
N LEU A 26 0.83 -5.24 5.47
CA LEU A 26 0.51 -4.01 6.20
C LEU A 26 1.32 -3.85 7.50
N ILE A 27 1.67 -4.96 8.15
CA ILE A 27 2.46 -4.93 9.39
C ILE A 27 3.96 -4.79 9.06
N ASP A 28 4.46 -5.51 8.04
CA ASP A 28 5.90 -5.53 7.73
C ASP A 28 6.43 -4.18 7.25
N VAL A 29 5.66 -3.42 6.46
CA VAL A 29 6.08 -2.10 5.93
C VAL A 29 6.43 -1.08 7.04
N PRO A 30 5.55 -0.77 8.01
CA PRO A 30 5.87 0.16 9.09
C PRO A 30 6.97 -0.37 10.02
N ILE A 31 7.05 -1.69 10.24
CA ILE A 31 8.15 -2.26 11.03
C ILE A 31 9.48 -2.02 10.33
N ALA A 32 9.57 -2.34 9.03
CA ALA A 32 10.77 -2.14 8.24
C ALA A 32 11.21 -0.67 8.30
N ALA A 33 10.28 0.25 8.04
CA ALA A 33 10.53 1.69 8.11
C ALA A 33 11.06 2.13 9.50
N LEU A 34 10.45 1.65 10.58
CA LEU A 34 10.89 1.97 11.95
C LEU A 34 12.26 1.36 12.28
N THR A 35 12.55 0.13 11.81
CA THR A 35 13.83 -0.54 12.05
C THR A 35 14.99 0.04 11.24
N ASP A 36 14.69 0.67 10.11
CA ASP A 36 15.67 1.38 9.29
C ASP A 36 16.05 2.71 9.92
N GLN A 37 15.09 3.46 10.45
CA GLN A 37 15.33 4.77 11.09
C GLN A 37 15.95 4.64 12.49
N PHE A 38 15.48 3.70 13.31
CA PHE A 38 15.87 3.60 14.72
C PHE A 38 16.65 2.32 15.03
N LYS A 39 17.93 2.47 15.43
CA LYS A 39 18.79 1.35 15.86
C LYS A 39 18.22 0.56 17.05
N TRP A 40 17.49 1.24 17.95
CA TRP A 40 16.84 0.59 19.09
C TRP A 40 15.70 -0.36 18.65
N CYS A 41 14.87 0.08 17.70
CA CYS A 41 13.78 -0.75 17.13
C CYS A 41 14.33 -2.00 16.44
N ARG A 42 15.51 -1.91 15.82
CA ARG A 42 16.17 -3.05 15.17
C ARG A 42 16.56 -4.16 16.15
N ARG A 43 17.01 -3.80 17.35
CA ARG A 43 17.43 -4.77 18.38
C ARG A 43 16.24 -5.53 18.97
N ASN A 44 15.08 -4.86 19.06
CA ASN A 44 13.87 -5.38 19.69
C ASN A 44 12.71 -5.56 18.69
N ARG A 45 12.99 -6.08 17.50
CA ARG A 45 11.98 -6.21 16.41
C ARG A 45 10.72 -6.94 16.86
N ALA A 46 10.86 -8.03 17.63
CA ALA A 46 9.73 -8.81 18.12
C ALA A 46 8.79 -7.99 19.03
N SER A 47 9.35 -7.16 19.91
CA SER A 47 8.58 -6.26 20.77
C SER A 47 7.86 -5.20 19.96
N MET A 48 8.49 -4.66 18.91
CA MET A 48 7.86 -3.68 18.02
C MET A 48 6.66 -4.27 17.26
N ILE A 49 6.77 -5.51 16.77
CA ILE A 49 5.66 -6.23 16.15
C ILE A 49 4.51 -6.36 17.14
N CYS A 50 4.79 -6.81 18.37
CA CYS A 50 3.77 -6.99 19.39
C CYS A 50 3.07 -5.67 19.72
N LEU A 51 3.83 -4.57 19.86
CA LEU A 51 3.28 -3.24 20.12
C LEU A 51 2.38 -2.75 18.98
N LEU A 52 2.78 -2.93 17.72
CA LEU A 52 1.98 -2.55 16.55
C LEU A 52 0.71 -3.38 16.42
N CYS A 53 0.79 -4.69 16.66
CA CYS A 53 -0.40 -5.55 16.66
C CYS A 53 -1.35 -5.18 17.81
N LEU A 54 -0.82 -4.87 18.99
CA LEU A 54 -1.62 -4.51 20.16
C LEU A 54 -2.27 -3.14 19.99
N SER A 55 -1.56 -2.14 19.45
CA SER A 55 -2.14 -0.84 19.13
C SER A 55 -3.21 -0.96 18.04
N GLY A 56 -2.96 -1.76 16.99
CA GLY A 56 -3.94 -2.06 15.95
C GLY A 56 -5.18 -2.75 16.50
N PHE A 57 -5.03 -3.70 17.43
CA PHE A 57 -6.14 -4.36 18.11
C PHE A 57 -6.98 -3.37 18.93
N LEU A 58 -6.34 -2.52 19.74
CA LEU A 58 -7.01 -1.52 20.56
C LEU A 58 -7.78 -0.49 19.71
N LEU A 59 -7.16 0.01 18.64
CA LEU A 59 -7.84 0.90 17.69
C LEU A 59 -8.98 0.19 16.95
N GLY A 60 -8.79 -1.09 16.63
CA GLY A 60 -9.81 -1.94 16.02
C GLY A 60 -11.06 -2.12 16.89
N LEU A 61 -10.94 -1.97 18.22
CA LEU A 61 -12.09 -2.12 19.13
C LEU A 61 -13.22 -1.13 18.85
N VAL A 62 -12.90 0.06 18.30
CA VAL A 62 -13.91 1.06 17.95
C VAL A 62 -14.92 0.55 16.91
N ASN A 63 -14.49 -0.40 16.07
CA ASN A 63 -15.33 -0.97 15.00
C ASN A 63 -16.36 -1.98 15.51
N PHE A 64 -16.26 -2.45 16.77
CA PHE A 64 -17.29 -3.31 17.37
C PHE A 64 -18.48 -2.55 17.95
N THR A 65 -18.45 -1.21 17.91
CA THR A 65 -19.58 -0.39 18.38
C THR A 65 -20.76 -0.45 17.40
N LYS A 66 -21.95 -0.05 17.85
CA LYS A 66 -23.17 -0.01 16.99
C LYS A 66 -23.02 0.88 15.75
N MET A 67 -22.12 1.86 15.78
CA MET A 67 -21.77 2.74 14.66
C MET A 67 -20.47 2.32 13.94
N GLY A 68 -19.91 1.16 14.28
CA GLY A 68 -18.59 0.74 13.81
C GLY A 68 -18.47 0.70 12.30
N PHE A 69 -19.49 0.20 11.59
CA PHE A 69 -19.48 0.18 10.12
C PHE A 69 -19.40 1.60 9.51
N ASN A 70 -20.10 2.58 10.08
CA ASN A 70 -20.06 3.95 9.58
C ASN A 70 -18.69 4.61 9.83
N ILE A 71 -18.11 4.36 11.00
CA ILE A 71 -16.76 4.84 11.33
C ILE A 71 -15.73 4.22 10.38
N PHE A 72 -15.81 2.90 10.16
CA PHE A 72 -14.95 2.18 9.24
C PHE A 72 -15.07 2.72 7.81
N TYR A 73 -16.29 2.90 7.31
CA TYR A 73 -16.54 3.42 5.97
C TYR A 73 -15.96 4.83 5.78
N GLN A 74 -16.12 5.71 6.77
CA GLN A 74 -15.55 7.04 6.71
C GLN A 74 -14.02 7.02 6.76
N LEU A 75 -13.41 6.17 7.60
CA LEU A 75 -11.95 6.00 7.65
C LEU A 75 -11.38 5.51 6.31
N GLU A 76 -12.05 4.55 5.66
CA GLU A 76 -11.63 4.03 4.37
C GLU A 76 -11.71 5.09 3.27
N MET A 77 -12.86 5.77 3.16
CA MET A 77 -13.09 6.75 2.11
C MET A 77 -12.28 8.03 2.29
N LEU A 78 -12.20 8.56 3.52
CA LEU A 78 -11.59 9.87 3.79
C LEU A 78 -10.12 9.77 4.13
N ALA A 79 -9.67 8.78 4.90
CA ALA A 79 -8.28 8.72 5.36
C ALA A 79 -7.42 7.85 4.44
N PHE A 80 -7.72 6.56 4.31
CA PHE A 80 -6.83 5.65 3.59
C PHE A 80 -6.74 5.97 2.09
N SER A 81 -7.88 6.20 1.44
CA SER A 81 -7.91 6.53 0.00
C SER A 81 -7.20 7.85 -0.31
N THR A 82 -7.49 8.92 0.44
CA THR A 82 -6.88 10.24 0.16
C THR A 82 -5.38 10.23 0.47
N CYS A 83 -4.96 9.69 1.61
CA CYS A 83 -3.54 9.62 1.98
C CYS A 83 -2.73 8.81 0.96
N ALA A 84 -3.26 7.69 0.47
CA ALA A 84 -2.60 6.89 -0.56
C ALA A 84 -2.40 7.69 -1.86
N ASN A 85 -3.42 8.43 -2.30
CA ASN A 85 -3.33 9.26 -3.50
C ASN A 85 -2.29 10.39 -3.35
N TYR A 86 -2.25 11.07 -2.19
CA TYR A 86 -1.24 12.09 -1.93
C TYR A 86 0.18 11.51 -1.86
N LEU A 87 0.36 10.31 -1.29
CA LEU A 87 1.65 9.64 -1.24
C LEU A 87 2.19 9.34 -2.65
N VAL A 88 1.34 8.80 -3.53
CA VAL A 88 1.68 8.57 -4.94
C VAL A 88 2.06 9.89 -5.64
N GLY A 89 1.37 10.98 -5.34
CA GLY A 89 1.73 12.31 -5.84
C GLY A 89 3.13 12.77 -5.41
N MET A 90 3.48 12.55 -4.14
CA MET A 90 4.80 12.88 -3.61
C MET A 90 5.92 12.05 -4.25
N GLU A 91 5.66 10.78 -4.58
CA GLU A 91 6.64 9.93 -5.27
C GLU A 91 7.06 10.49 -6.64
N ILE A 92 6.12 11.11 -7.38
CA ILE A 92 6.43 11.78 -8.66
C ILE A 92 7.37 12.96 -8.42
N ILE A 93 7.10 13.78 -7.41
CA ILE A 93 7.93 14.93 -7.07
C ILE A 93 9.34 14.46 -6.72
N VAL A 94 9.45 13.41 -5.90
CA VAL A 94 10.75 12.78 -5.57
C VAL A 94 11.45 12.28 -6.84
N MET A 95 10.74 11.65 -7.79
CA MET A 95 11.32 11.19 -9.05
C MET A 95 11.85 12.35 -9.92
N ILE A 96 11.14 13.49 -9.93
CA ILE A 96 11.58 14.70 -10.65
C ILE A 96 12.81 15.30 -9.99
N VAL A 97 12.83 15.43 -8.66
CA VAL A 97 13.95 16.00 -7.89
C VAL A 97 15.20 15.11 -7.96
N TYR A 98 15.02 13.79 -7.84
CA TYR A 98 16.11 12.81 -7.96
C TYR A 98 16.69 12.74 -9.38
N GLY A 99 15.86 13.11 -10.36
CA GLY A 99 16.18 13.06 -11.78
C GLY A 99 15.87 11.68 -12.36
N PRO A 100 15.04 11.59 -13.41
CA PRO A 100 14.62 10.31 -13.96
C PRO A 100 15.80 9.50 -14.50
N ARG A 101 16.86 10.15 -15.01
CA ARG A 101 18.06 9.45 -15.53
C ARG A 101 18.80 8.69 -14.44
N ASN A 102 18.91 9.26 -13.23
CA ASN A 102 19.56 8.59 -12.10
C ASN A 102 18.72 7.41 -11.64
N PHE A 103 17.40 7.59 -11.54
CA PHE A 103 16.46 6.53 -11.18
C PHE A 103 16.64 5.31 -12.09
N TYR A 104 16.54 5.47 -13.42
CA TYR A 104 16.70 4.34 -14.36
C TYR A 104 18.09 3.69 -14.31
N ARG A 105 19.14 4.47 -14.02
CA ARG A 105 20.49 3.93 -13.87
C ARG A 105 20.57 3.00 -12.65
N ASP A 106 19.97 3.40 -11.53
CA ASP A 106 20.02 2.60 -10.30
C ASP A 106 19.24 1.30 -10.46
N ILE A 107 18.09 1.34 -11.12
CA ILE A 107 17.34 0.10 -11.36
C ILE A 107 18.00 -0.80 -12.40
N TYR A 108 18.67 -0.24 -13.41
CA TYR A 108 19.52 -1.02 -14.30
C TYR A 108 20.68 -1.69 -13.53
N GLY A 109 21.28 -0.96 -12.58
CA GLY A 109 22.31 -1.48 -11.67
C GLY A 109 21.79 -2.59 -10.75
N ALA A 110 20.57 -2.46 -10.21
CA ALA A 110 19.95 -3.45 -9.34
C ALA A 110 19.54 -4.74 -10.07
N LEU A 111 19.13 -4.65 -11.35
CA LEU A 111 18.63 -5.82 -12.09
C LEU A 111 19.72 -6.67 -12.78
N ALA A 112 20.93 -6.13 -12.96
CA ALA A 112 22.13 -6.79 -13.51
C ALA A 112 21.96 -7.59 -14.83
N ARG A 113 20.81 -7.55 -15.52
CA ARG A 113 20.50 -8.34 -16.73
C ARG A 113 20.10 -7.46 -17.90
N GLY A 114 20.68 -7.76 -19.07
CA GLY A 114 20.21 -7.25 -20.36
C GLY A 114 18.78 -7.74 -20.63
N VAL A 115 17.81 -6.84 -20.54
CA VAL A 115 16.43 -7.12 -20.88
C VAL A 115 16.26 -7.22 -22.39
N ASN A 116 15.64 -8.29 -22.86
CA ASN A 116 15.24 -8.47 -24.26
C ASN A 116 14.35 -7.29 -24.74
N CYS A 117 14.30 -7.01 -26.04
CA CYS A 117 13.52 -5.90 -26.61
C CYS A 117 12.04 -5.87 -26.16
N PHE A 118 11.42 -7.05 -25.99
CA PHE A 118 10.03 -7.17 -25.48
C PHE A 118 9.92 -6.82 -23.98
N GLY A 119 10.96 -7.16 -23.22
CA GLY A 119 11.13 -6.70 -21.85
C GLY A 119 11.22 -5.18 -21.78
N ARG A 120 11.74 -4.47 -22.79
CA ARG A 120 11.82 -3.00 -22.76
C ARG A 120 10.46 -2.28 -22.76
N TRP A 121 9.38 -2.94 -23.19
CA TRP A 121 8.02 -2.38 -23.18
C TRP A 121 7.24 -2.73 -21.90
N ILE A 122 7.38 -3.96 -21.42
CA ILE A 122 6.59 -4.54 -20.30
C ILE A 122 7.38 -4.58 -18.98
N SER A 123 8.70 -4.41 -19.00
CA SER A 123 9.54 -4.42 -17.80
C SER A 123 9.11 -3.36 -16.79
N PRO A 124 9.45 -3.52 -15.50
CA PRO A 124 9.46 -2.44 -14.50
C PRO A 124 10.11 -1.11 -14.97
N TYR A 125 10.88 -1.10 -16.08
CA TYR A 125 11.48 0.10 -16.72
C TYR A 125 10.77 0.56 -17.99
N GLY A 126 9.67 -0.10 -18.33
CA GLY A 126 8.99 0.04 -19.60
C GLY A 126 8.36 1.42 -19.78
N LEU A 127 8.19 1.78 -21.05
CA LEU A 127 7.48 2.99 -21.46
C LEU A 127 6.09 3.08 -20.79
N LEU A 128 5.43 1.94 -20.56
CA LEU A 128 4.10 1.87 -19.95
C LEU A 128 4.07 2.37 -18.50
N ILE A 129 5.03 1.98 -17.65
CA ILE A 129 5.08 2.43 -16.26
C ILE A 129 5.48 3.90 -16.19
N ARG A 130 6.37 4.32 -17.10
CA ARG A 130 6.79 5.72 -17.21
C ARG A 130 5.65 6.63 -17.67
N LEU A 131 4.88 6.18 -18.67
CA LEU A 131 3.67 6.87 -19.11
C LEU A 131 2.60 6.83 -18.03
N SER A 132 2.39 5.70 -17.33
CA SER A 132 1.42 5.65 -16.23
C SER A 132 1.79 6.61 -15.12
N GLN A 133 3.05 6.68 -14.71
CA GLN A 133 3.48 7.58 -13.63
C GLN A 133 3.45 9.06 -14.03
N VAL A 134 3.73 9.39 -15.30
CA VAL A 134 3.72 10.80 -15.75
C VAL A 134 2.32 11.29 -16.13
N LEU A 135 1.42 10.41 -16.60
CA LEU A 135 0.04 10.76 -16.98
C LEU A 135 -0.98 10.38 -15.91
N LEU A 136 -1.06 9.12 -15.47
CA LEU A 136 -2.11 8.72 -14.53
C LEU A 136 -1.93 9.37 -13.16
N ALA A 137 -0.70 9.45 -12.66
CA ALA A 137 -0.48 9.93 -11.30
C ALA A 137 -0.84 11.41 -11.07
N PRO A 138 -0.50 12.39 -11.95
CA PRO A 138 -1.02 13.76 -11.78
C PRO A 138 -2.53 13.87 -12.01
N PHE A 139 -3.11 13.05 -12.88
CA PHE A 139 -4.57 12.98 -13.05
C PHE A 139 -5.27 12.43 -11.80
N ILE A 140 -4.70 11.40 -11.15
CA ILE A 140 -5.22 10.81 -9.91
C ILE A 140 -5.11 11.81 -8.76
N VAL A 141 -3.98 12.51 -8.62
CA VAL A 141 -3.79 13.54 -7.58
C VAL A 141 -4.74 14.72 -7.80
N PHE A 142 -4.92 15.15 -9.05
CA PHE A 142 -5.88 16.20 -9.39
C PHE A 142 -7.32 15.78 -9.09
N TYR A 143 -7.70 14.55 -9.45
CA TYR A 143 -9.01 13.99 -9.13
C TYR A 143 -9.23 13.90 -7.62
N ALA A 144 -8.25 13.41 -6.87
CA ALA A 144 -8.32 13.32 -5.41
C ALA A 144 -8.45 14.70 -4.75
N ALA A 145 -7.74 15.72 -5.25
CA ALA A 145 -7.86 17.09 -4.76
C ALA A 145 -9.26 17.69 -5.00
N VAL A 146 -9.85 17.41 -6.17
CA VAL A 146 -11.22 17.82 -6.50
C VAL A 146 -12.25 17.10 -5.61
N THR A 147 -12.09 15.78 -5.43
CA THR A 147 -12.98 14.99 -4.56
C THR A 147 -12.88 15.43 -3.11
N PHE A 148 -11.68 15.74 -2.61
CA PHE A 148 -11.50 16.27 -1.25
C PHE A 148 -12.17 17.63 -1.07
N HIS A 149 -12.08 18.53 -2.07
CA HIS A 149 -12.77 19.83 -2.03
C HIS A 149 -14.30 19.71 -2.13
N MET A 150 -14.84 18.66 -2.76
CA MET A 150 -16.30 18.44 -2.81
C MET A 150 -16.86 17.74 -1.57
N LEU A 151 -16.02 17.12 -0.73
CA LEU A 151 -16.41 16.44 0.50
C LEU A 151 -16.36 17.34 1.75
N LEU A 152 -15.72 18.50 1.67
CA LEU A 152 -15.69 19.56 2.69
C LEU A 152 -16.80 20.59 2.46
#